data_AF-V9LK89-F1
#
_entry.id   AF-V9LK89-F1
#
_cell.length_a   1.000
_cell.length_b   1.000
_cell.length_c   1.000
_cell.angle_alpha   90.00
_cell.angle_beta   90.00
_cell.angle_gamma   90.00
#
_symmetry.space_group_name_H-M   'P 1'
#
loop_
_entity.id
_entity.type
_entity.pdbx_description
1 polymer ?
#
loop_
_entity_poly.entity_id
_entity_poly.type
_entity_poly.pdbx_seq_one_letter_code
_entity_poly.pdbx_strand_id
1 'polypeptide(L)'
;PKTGLPICAARRLVPGTRVRHSYPRRVEEAVCGLIALLYEVSYRFQALMELFQQDDVALPRVSGYFRKAAEVEEKNAETLLNYQTERGGHYCAKDIQKPRTDEIRNTRQALELALHQWKMMATFLEELYWLS
;
A
#
# COMPACT_ATOMS: atom_id res chain seq x y z
N PRO A 1 -13.61 11.48 15.64
CA PRO A 1 -13.06 10.14 15.36
C PRO A 1 -11.53 10.21 15.18
N LYS A 2 -10.77 9.42 15.95
CA LYS A 2 -9.33 9.24 15.68
C LYS A 2 -9.24 8.41 14.40
N THR A 3 -8.90 9.04 13.28
CA THR A 3 -8.73 8.37 11.98
C THR A 3 -7.49 7.48 12.03
N GLY A 4 -7.62 6.21 11.62
CA GLY A 4 -6.52 5.26 11.52
C GLY A 4 -5.68 5.46 10.25
N LEU A 5 -6.13 6.32 9.34
CA LEU A 5 -5.45 6.65 8.09
C LEU A 5 -3.95 6.89 8.27
N PRO A 6 -3.10 6.28 7.43
CA PRO A 6 -1.69 6.62 7.37
C PRO A 6 -1.56 8.07 6.86
N ILE A 7 -0.99 8.96 7.67
CA ILE A 7 -0.75 10.36 7.30
C ILE A 7 0.75 10.52 7.00
N CYS A 8 1.13 11.24 5.94
CA CYS A 8 2.53 11.68 5.76
C CYS A 8 2.76 13.02 6.46
N ALA A 9 3.34 12.98 7.67
CA ALA A 9 3.68 14.20 8.42
C ALA A 9 4.93 14.93 7.90
N ALA A 10 5.76 14.27 7.08
CA ALA A 10 7.10 14.71 6.71
C ALA A 10 7.17 15.81 5.61
N ARG A 11 6.07 16.51 5.34
CA ARG A 11 6.02 17.39 4.17
C ARG A 11 6.53 18.81 4.44
N ARG A 12 7.54 19.23 3.66
CA ARG A 12 7.94 20.64 3.49
C ARG A 12 6.89 21.40 2.67
N LEU A 13 6.59 22.64 3.04
CA LEU A 13 5.70 23.53 2.27
C LEU A 13 6.30 23.74 0.87
N VAL A 14 5.69 23.13 -0.14
CA VAL A 14 6.01 23.39 -1.55
C VAL A 14 5.05 24.49 -2.03
N PRO A 15 5.50 25.49 -2.82
CA PRO A 15 4.61 26.47 -3.43
C PRO A 15 3.46 25.79 -4.16
N GLY A 16 2.24 26.31 -4.01
CA GLY A 16 1.04 25.70 -4.57
C GLY A 16 1.17 25.45 -6.08
N THR A 17 0.77 24.26 -6.52
CA THR A 17 0.77 23.91 -7.95
C THR A 17 -0.32 24.69 -8.68
N ARG A 18 -0.10 25.03 -9.94
CA ARG A 18 -1.07 25.79 -10.76
C ARG A 18 -2.35 24.99 -11.09
N VAL A 19 -2.33 23.68 -10.89
CA VAL A 19 -3.43 22.76 -11.22
C VAL A 19 -4.25 22.36 -10.00
N ARG A 20 -3.84 22.74 -8.78
CA ARG A 20 -4.52 22.34 -7.55
C ARG A 20 -5.85 23.07 -7.39
N HIS A 21 -6.95 22.31 -7.44
CA HIS A 21 -8.30 22.81 -7.16
C HIS A 21 -9.09 21.84 -6.27
N SER A 22 -9.74 22.37 -5.23
CA SER A 22 -10.58 21.63 -4.28
C SER A 22 -9.95 20.33 -3.77
N TYR A 23 -8.66 20.40 -3.44
CA TYR A 23 -7.89 19.25 -2.94
C TYR A 23 -7.38 19.54 -1.52
N PRO A 24 -8.16 19.18 -0.47
CA PRO A 24 -7.81 19.47 0.90
C PRO A 24 -6.50 18.79 1.29
N ARG A 25 -5.72 19.47 2.12
CA ARG A 25 -4.41 18.97 2.58
C ARG A 25 -4.51 17.60 3.28
N ARG A 26 -5.56 17.39 4.08
CA ARG A 26 -5.77 16.10 4.77
C ARG A 26 -6.00 14.94 3.79
N VAL A 27 -6.75 15.18 2.71
CA VAL A 27 -6.97 14.19 1.65
C VAL A 27 -5.65 13.87 0.96
N GLU A 28 -4.86 14.89 0.63
CA GLU A 28 -3.53 14.71 0.02
C GLU A 28 -2.58 13.88 0.89
N GLU A 29 -2.54 14.16 2.20
CA GLU A 29 -1.68 13.44 3.14
C GLU A 29 -2.15 11.98 3.34
N ALA A 30 -3.45 11.74 3.32
CA ALA A 30 -4.04 10.41 3.41
C ALA A 30 -3.79 9.58 2.13
N VAL A 31 -3.93 10.19 0.94
CA VAL A 31 -3.59 9.55 -0.34
C VAL A 31 -2.11 9.19 -0.37
N CYS A 32 -1.21 10.08 0.07
CA CYS A 32 0.22 9.75 0.21
C CYS A 32 0.47 8.55 1.13
N GLY A 33 -0.19 8.49 2.28
CA GLY A 33 -0.03 7.37 3.19
C GLY A 33 -0.58 6.06 2.62
N LEU A 34 -1.68 6.13 1.87
CA LEU A 34 -2.28 4.96 1.23
C LEU A 34 -1.40 4.42 0.09
N ILE A 35 -0.79 5.30 -0.72
CA ILE A 35 0.21 4.91 -1.73
C ILE A 35 1.36 4.14 -1.07
N ALA A 36 1.91 4.67 0.03
CA ALA A 36 3.00 4.01 0.75
C ALA A 36 2.57 2.64 1.31
N LEU A 37 1.35 2.53 1.83
CA LEU A 37 0.80 1.27 2.32
C LEU A 37 0.66 0.24 1.18
N LEU A 38 0.14 0.63 0.02
CA LEU A 38 -0.03 -0.27 -1.12
C LEU A 38 1.31 -0.84 -1.60
N TYR A 39 2.35 -0.01 -1.66
CA TYR A 39 3.70 -0.49 -1.94
C TYR A 39 4.24 -1.43 -0.85
N GLU A 40 3.98 -1.16 0.44
CA GLU A 40 4.36 -2.05 1.54
C GLU A 40 3.65 -3.42 1.44
N VAL A 41 2.35 -3.42 1.10
CA VAL A 41 1.58 -4.65 0.91
C VAL A 41 2.05 -5.42 -0.32
N SER A 42 2.34 -4.73 -1.43
CA SER A 42 2.95 -5.35 -2.61
C SER A 42 4.28 -6.02 -2.25
N TYR A 43 5.18 -5.32 -1.55
CA TYR A 43 6.47 -5.88 -1.15
C TYR A 43 6.31 -7.08 -0.21
N ARG A 44 5.33 -7.05 0.71
CA ARG A 44 4.98 -8.18 1.57
C ARG A 44 4.50 -9.39 0.76
N PHE A 45 3.71 -9.18 -0.29
CA PHE A 45 3.29 -10.26 -1.20
C PHE A 45 4.43 -10.79 -2.06
N GLN A 46 5.37 -9.93 -2.51
CA GLN A 46 6.60 -10.38 -3.17
C GLN A 46 7.43 -11.27 -2.24
N ALA A 47 7.59 -10.91 -0.97
CA ALA A 47 8.31 -11.73 0.00
C ALA A 47 7.64 -13.10 0.24
N LEU A 48 6.30 -13.16 0.24
CA LEU A 48 5.58 -14.44 0.29
C LEU A 48 5.77 -15.25 -0.99
N MET A 49 5.76 -14.60 -2.15
CA MET A 49 6.03 -15.24 -3.44
C MET A 49 7.40 -15.91 -3.46
N GLU A 50 8.43 -15.22 -2.98
CA GLU A 50 9.80 -15.77 -2.86
C GLU A 50 9.84 -16.95 -1.88
N LEU A 51 9.21 -16.82 -0.70
CA LEU A 51 9.16 -17.87 0.31
C LEU A 51 8.54 -19.17 -0.23
N PHE A 52 7.41 -19.08 -0.94
CA PHE A 52 6.76 -20.27 -1.51
C PHE A 52 7.45 -20.82 -2.77
N GLN A 53 8.41 -20.07 -3.33
CA GLN A 53 9.23 -20.50 -4.45
C GLN A 53 10.50 -21.24 -4.00
N GLN A 54 10.90 -21.11 -2.73
CA GLN A 54 12.05 -21.83 -2.18
C GLN A 54 11.91 -23.34 -2.40
N ASP A 55 13.04 -24.01 -2.64
CA ASP A 55 13.13 -25.41 -3.01
C ASP A 55 12.67 -26.36 -1.89
N ASP A 56 12.80 -25.96 -0.63
CA ASP A 56 12.33 -26.68 0.55
C ASP A 56 10.81 -26.57 0.78
N VAL A 57 10.17 -25.49 0.28
CA VAL A 57 8.70 -25.31 0.35
C VAL A 57 8.00 -25.81 -0.92
N ALA A 58 8.54 -25.45 -2.09
CA ALA A 58 8.13 -25.90 -3.42
C ALA A 58 6.61 -25.83 -3.70
N LEU A 59 5.95 -24.69 -3.40
CA LEU A 59 4.54 -24.43 -3.67
C LEU A 59 4.35 -23.39 -4.80
N PRO A 60 4.68 -23.72 -6.07
CA PRO A 60 4.74 -22.76 -7.16
C PRO A 60 3.40 -22.12 -7.52
N ARG A 61 2.28 -22.80 -7.28
CA ARG A 61 0.94 -22.22 -7.48
C ARG A 61 0.61 -21.15 -6.45
N VAL A 62 1.04 -21.35 -5.20
CA VAL A 62 0.87 -20.38 -4.11
C VAL A 62 1.80 -19.18 -4.33
N SER A 63 3.05 -19.44 -4.70
CA SER A 63 3.99 -18.40 -5.12
C SER A 63 3.43 -17.57 -6.29
N GLY A 64 2.92 -18.24 -7.34
CA GLY A 64 2.30 -17.57 -8.49
C GLY A 64 1.05 -16.77 -8.16
N TYR A 65 0.30 -17.15 -7.12
CA TYR A 65 -0.82 -16.36 -6.59
C TYR A 65 -0.34 -15.07 -5.95
N PHE A 66 0.65 -15.14 -5.04
CA PHE A 66 1.18 -13.96 -4.36
C PHE A 66 1.93 -13.02 -5.30
N ARG A 67 2.57 -13.53 -6.36
CA ARG A 67 3.13 -12.70 -7.44
C ARG A 67 2.06 -11.80 -8.06
N LYS A 68 0.93 -12.40 -8.48
CA LYS A 68 -0.17 -11.64 -9.08
C LYS A 68 -0.79 -10.66 -8.09
N ALA A 69 -0.91 -11.05 -6.82
CA ALA A 69 -1.40 -10.15 -5.78
C ALA A 69 -0.47 -8.93 -5.61
N ALA A 70 0.85 -9.12 -5.61
CA ALA A 70 1.81 -8.03 -5.55
C ALA A 70 1.68 -7.08 -6.75
N GLU A 71 1.63 -7.63 -7.97
CA GLU A 71 1.46 -6.85 -9.22
C GLU A 71 0.18 -5.98 -9.18
N VAL A 72 -0.91 -6.51 -8.62
CA VAL A 72 -2.17 -5.76 -8.46
C VAL A 72 -2.00 -4.59 -7.49
N GLU A 73 -1.40 -4.81 -6.31
CA GLU A 73 -1.25 -3.72 -5.33
C GLU A 73 -0.23 -2.67 -5.76
N GLU A 74 0.82 -3.06 -6.50
CA GLU A 74 1.75 -2.13 -7.13
C GLU A 74 1.03 -1.23 -8.15
N LYS A 75 0.21 -1.81 -9.02
CA LYS A 75 -0.63 -1.06 -9.97
C LYS A 75 -1.64 -0.15 -9.26
N ASN A 76 -2.20 -0.57 -8.14
CA ASN A 76 -3.07 0.28 -7.32
C ASN A 76 -2.31 1.48 -6.76
N ALA A 77 -1.07 1.28 -6.28
CA ALA A 77 -0.22 2.36 -5.79
C ALA A 77 0.11 3.37 -6.89
N GLU A 78 0.48 2.90 -8.09
CA GLU A 78 0.73 3.73 -9.26
C GLU A 78 -0.51 4.53 -9.68
N THR A 79 -1.69 3.90 -9.62
CA THR A 79 -2.97 4.56 -9.94
C THR A 79 -3.22 5.75 -9.00
N LEU A 80 -3.01 5.56 -7.69
CA LEU A 80 -3.14 6.65 -6.72
C LEU A 80 -2.03 7.69 -6.85
N LEU A 81 -0.81 7.30 -7.24
CA LEU A 81 0.29 8.23 -7.51
C LEU A 81 -0.02 9.14 -8.70
N ASN A 82 -0.62 8.59 -9.76
CA ASN A 82 -1.11 9.36 -10.90
C ASN A 82 -2.20 10.33 -10.45
N TYR A 83 -3.20 9.86 -9.71
CA TYR A 83 -4.25 10.70 -9.15
C TYR A 83 -3.70 11.85 -8.27
N GLN A 84 -2.74 11.55 -7.40
CA GLN A 84 -2.06 12.55 -6.56
C GLN A 84 -1.47 13.67 -7.43
N THR A 85 -0.80 13.30 -8.52
CA THR A 85 -0.14 14.23 -9.44
C THR A 85 -1.16 15.05 -10.23
N GLU A 86 -2.23 14.42 -10.74
CA GLU A 86 -3.32 15.07 -11.47
C GLU A 86 -4.04 16.12 -10.61
N ARG A 87 -4.24 15.85 -9.31
CA ARG A 87 -4.85 16.81 -8.37
C ARG A 87 -3.90 17.93 -7.93
N GLY A 88 -2.67 17.96 -8.44
CA GLY A 88 -1.66 18.93 -8.03
C GLY A 88 -1.12 18.67 -6.63
N GLY A 89 -1.20 17.41 -6.17
CA GLY A 89 -0.55 16.93 -4.97
C GLY A 89 0.89 16.50 -5.23
N HIS A 90 1.65 16.33 -4.16
CA HIS A 90 3.00 15.77 -4.24
C HIS A 90 3.09 14.49 -3.41
N TYR A 91 3.75 13.48 -3.96
CA TYR A 91 4.05 12.26 -3.21
C TYR A 91 5.17 12.51 -2.19
N CYS A 92 4.97 11.95 -1.00
CA CYS A 92 5.88 12.03 0.13
C CYS A 92 6.44 10.63 0.35
N ALA A 93 7.60 10.36 -0.26
CA ALA A 93 8.23 9.05 -0.16
C ALA A 93 8.51 8.69 1.30
N LYS A 94 8.13 7.48 1.69
CA LYS A 94 8.46 6.87 2.99
C LYS A 94 9.35 5.66 2.75
N ASP A 95 10.26 5.41 3.68
CA ASP A 95 11.07 4.21 3.64
C ASP A 95 10.20 2.98 3.87
N ILE A 96 10.21 2.05 2.93
CA ILE A 96 9.52 0.77 3.05
C ILE A 96 10.49 -0.22 3.70
N GLN A 97 10.13 -0.70 4.88
CA GLN A 97 10.94 -1.66 5.62
C GLN A 97 10.74 -3.08 5.10
N LYS A 98 11.77 -3.92 5.25
CA LYS A 98 11.66 -5.36 4.96
C LYS A 98 10.46 -5.95 5.72
N PRO A 99 9.53 -6.64 5.04
CA PRO A 99 8.38 -7.24 5.69
C PRO A 99 8.84 -8.41 6.59
N ARG A 100 8.26 -8.52 7.78
CA ARG A 100 8.50 -9.64 8.70
C ARG A 100 7.71 -10.87 8.27
N THR A 101 8.13 -11.49 7.16
CA THR A 101 7.54 -12.75 6.65
C THR A 101 8.26 -14.00 7.17
N ASP A 102 9.30 -13.83 7.99
CA ASP A 102 10.17 -14.91 8.49
C ASP A 102 9.41 -15.94 9.36
N GLU A 103 8.28 -15.54 9.94
CA GLU A 103 7.41 -16.36 10.79
C GLU A 103 6.39 -17.20 9.99
N ILE A 104 6.23 -16.93 8.70
CA ILE A 104 5.26 -17.63 7.85
C ILE A 104 5.82 -19.01 7.50
N ARG A 105 5.12 -20.07 7.94
CA ARG A 105 5.54 -21.47 7.76
C ARG A 105 4.64 -22.27 6.81
N ASN A 106 3.45 -21.76 6.49
CA ASN A 106 2.49 -22.48 5.65
C ASN A 106 1.51 -21.53 4.96
N THR A 107 0.79 -22.08 3.97
CA THR A 107 -0.18 -21.36 3.16
C THR A 107 -1.31 -20.74 3.98
N ARG A 108 -1.76 -21.39 5.06
CA ARG A 108 -2.84 -20.85 5.91
C ARG A 108 -2.42 -19.53 6.54
N GLN A 109 -1.23 -19.47 7.15
CA GLN A 109 -0.69 -18.25 7.74
C GLN A 109 -0.49 -17.13 6.70
N ALA A 110 -0.03 -17.49 5.50
CA ALA A 110 0.14 -16.52 4.42
C ALA A 110 -1.21 -15.92 3.97
N LEU A 111 -2.25 -16.75 3.85
CA LEU A 111 -3.60 -16.29 3.49
C LEU A 111 -4.26 -15.47 4.62
N GLU A 112 -4.02 -15.83 5.88
CA GLU A 112 -4.47 -15.03 7.04
C GLU A 112 -3.82 -13.64 7.06
N LEU A 113 -2.52 -13.58 6.78
CA LEU A 113 -1.79 -12.33 6.62
C LEU A 113 -2.36 -11.51 5.46
N ALA A 114 -2.60 -12.11 4.29
CA ALA A 114 -3.16 -11.42 3.14
C ALA A 114 -4.58 -10.87 3.42
N LEU A 115 -5.43 -11.68 4.06
CA LEU A 115 -6.76 -11.26 4.48
C LEU A 115 -6.70 -10.06 5.43
N HIS A 116 -5.74 -10.06 6.37
CA HIS A 116 -5.54 -8.93 7.27
C HIS A 116 -5.14 -7.66 6.50
N GLN A 117 -4.22 -7.74 5.52
CA GLN A 117 -3.84 -6.61 4.69
C GLN A 117 -5.03 -6.06 3.89
N TRP A 118 -5.84 -6.91 3.25
CA TRP A 118 -7.02 -6.44 2.50
C TRP A 118 -8.07 -5.77 3.38
N LYS A 119 -8.33 -6.31 4.58
CA LYS A 119 -9.25 -5.65 5.53
C LYS A 119 -8.73 -4.27 5.95
N MET A 120 -7.43 -4.17 6.20
CA MET A 120 -6.79 -2.89 6.54
C MET A 120 -6.93 -1.88 5.39
N MET A 121 -6.58 -2.28 4.16
CA MET A 121 -6.68 -1.40 2.99
C MET A 121 -8.12 -0.98 2.70
N ALA A 122 -9.08 -1.90 2.81
CA ALA A 122 -10.51 -1.59 2.66
C ALA A 122 -10.97 -0.55 3.69
N THR A 123 -10.59 -0.73 4.96
CA THR A 123 -10.91 0.22 6.03
C THR A 123 -10.34 1.61 5.74
N PHE A 124 -9.09 1.70 5.27
CA PHE A 124 -8.49 3.00 4.95
C PHE A 124 -9.08 3.65 3.70
N LEU A 125 -9.51 2.88 2.71
CA LEU A 125 -10.24 3.42 1.57
C LEU A 125 -11.59 4.00 2.00
N GLU A 126 -12.31 3.33 2.90
CA GLU A 126 -13.55 3.85 3.49
C GLU A 126 -13.29 5.13 4.29
N GLU A 127 -12.26 5.16 5.15
CA GLU A 127 -11.90 6.37 5.89
C GLU A 127 -11.50 7.53 4.97
N LEU A 128 -10.79 7.25 3.88
CA LEU A 128 -10.43 8.26 2.87
C LEU A 128 -11.67 8.82 2.17
N TYR A 129 -12.64 7.97 1.84
CA TYR A 129 -13.90 8.38 1.24
C TYR A 129 -14.69 9.34 2.14
N TRP A 130 -14.77 9.05 3.44
CA TRP A 130 -15.42 9.94 4.40
C TRP A 130 -14.67 11.26 4.64
N LEU A 131 -13.39 11.33 4.26
CA LEU A 131 -12.56 12.51 4.40
C LEU A 131 -12.62 13.46 3.19
N SER A 132 -12.99 12.93 2.01
CA SER A 132 -12.98 13.66 0.73
C SER A 132 -14.20 14.53 0.47
#